data_AF-A0A7Z0T9T5-F1
#
_entry.id   AF-A0A7Z0T9T5-F1
#
_cell.length_a   1.000
_cell.length_b   1.000
_cell.length_c   1.000
_cell.angle_alpha   90.00
_cell.angle_beta   90.00
_cell.angle_gamma   90.00
#
_symmetry.space_group_name_H-M   'P 1'
#
loop_
_entity.id
_entity.type
_entity.pdbx_description
1 polymer ?
#
loop_
_entity_poly.entity_id
_entity_poly.type
_entity_poly.pdbx_seq_one_letter_code
_entity_poly.pdbx_strand_id
1 'polypeptide(L)'
;MKKNKFLITVFCLALLSTVSYFYVNYRVNNPIVLSENSNNNDVKTLTIYLYDKKIKDFKQYEIETDLNIVDEGDYVNALIKNSSFYKLNDNYKFLAAYSLKMDGKNVLIIKLNNYFSKLNNESILNFVNSVKYTLKENYKEYDEINVEIDSN
;
A
#
# COMPACT_ATOMS: atom_id res chain seq x y z
N MET A 1 37.76 50.74 -11.41
CA MET A 1 36.92 49.75 -12.13
C MET A 1 36.20 48.82 -11.14
N LYS A 2 35.07 49.25 -10.55
CA LYS A 2 34.20 48.42 -9.67
C LYS A 2 32.73 48.73 -9.98
N LYS A 3 32.29 48.54 -11.22
CA LYS A 3 30.89 48.72 -11.61
C LYS A 3 30.60 47.67 -12.68
N ASN A 4 29.92 46.60 -12.26
CA ASN A 4 29.18 45.61 -13.09
C ASN A 4 29.06 44.25 -12.40
N LYS A 5 29.80 43.98 -11.31
CA LYS A 5 29.67 42.70 -10.57
C LYS A 5 28.24 42.48 -10.07
N PHE A 6 27.62 43.50 -9.49
CA PHE A 6 26.23 43.41 -9.01
C PHE A 6 25.23 43.16 -10.15
N LEU A 7 25.40 43.86 -11.28
CA LEU A 7 24.53 43.69 -12.45
C LEU A 7 24.63 42.28 -13.03
N ILE A 8 25.85 41.73 -13.11
CA ILE A 8 26.11 40.37 -13.57
C ILE A 8 25.48 39.35 -12.61
N THR A 9 25.60 39.54 -11.29
CA THR A 9 25.00 38.64 -10.30
C THR A 9 23.47 38.64 -10.39
N VAL A 10 22.84 39.81 -10.53
CA VAL A 10 21.39 39.91 -10.68
C VAL A 10 20.92 39.28 -11.99
N PHE A 11 21.68 39.46 -13.07
CA PHE A 11 21.37 38.84 -14.36
C PHE A 11 21.48 37.31 -14.32
N CYS A 12 22.49 36.76 -13.64
CA CYS A 12 22.62 35.32 -13.42
C CYS A 12 21.47 34.75 -12.56
N LEU A 13 21.06 35.44 -11.50
CA LEU A 13 19.91 35.02 -10.68
C LEU A 13 18.61 35.00 -11.48
N ALA A 14 18.40 36.01 -12.32
CA ALA A 14 17.22 36.09 -13.19
C ALA A 14 17.18 34.90 -14.16
N LEU A 15 18.30 34.58 -14.82
CA LEU A 15 18.39 33.43 -15.72
C LEU A 15 18.17 32.09 -15.01
N LEU A 16 18.71 31.91 -13.81
CA LEU A 16 18.47 30.71 -13.01
C LEU A 16 16.99 30.56 -12.65
N SER A 17 16.34 31.64 -12.23
CA SER A 17 14.92 31.62 -11.85
C SER A 17 14.01 31.27 -13.03
N THR A 18 14.29 31.80 -14.23
CA THR A 18 13.49 31.51 -15.42
C THR A 18 13.68 30.07 -15.89
N VAL A 19 14.92 29.56 -15.92
CA VAL A 19 15.19 28.17 -16.26
C VAL A 19 14.52 27.20 -15.28
N SER A 20 14.59 27.49 -13.97
CA SER A 20 13.90 26.69 -12.95
C SER A 20 12.38 26.74 -13.13
N TYR A 21 11.80 27.90 -13.43
CA TYR A 21 10.37 28.04 -13.70
C TYR A 21 9.95 27.18 -14.91
N PHE A 22 10.68 27.25 -16.02
CA PHE A 22 10.38 26.42 -17.20
C PHE A 22 10.56 24.92 -16.93
N TYR A 23 11.58 24.52 -16.17
CA TYR A 23 11.81 23.12 -15.81
C TYR A 23 10.66 22.54 -14.96
N VAL A 24 10.25 23.28 -13.91
CA VAL A 24 9.13 22.87 -13.05
C VAL A 24 7.83 22.86 -13.83
N ASN A 25 7.55 23.91 -14.61
CA ASN A 25 6.34 24.00 -15.42
C ASN A 25 6.26 22.89 -16.49
N TYR A 26 7.40 22.51 -17.09
CA TYR A 26 7.47 21.37 -17.99
C TYR A 26 7.19 20.05 -17.28
N ARG A 27 7.72 19.83 -16.07
CA ARG A 27 7.45 18.62 -15.28
C ARG A 27 6.01 18.52 -14.76
N VAL A 28 5.39 19.64 -14.45
CA VAL A 28 4.00 19.70 -13.97
C VAL A 28 3.01 19.48 -15.12
N ASN A 29 3.26 20.09 -16.28
CA ASN A 29 2.36 19.97 -17.43
C ASN A 29 2.64 18.73 -18.30
N ASN A 30 3.85 18.19 -18.26
CA ASN A 30 4.23 16.90 -18.83
C ASN A 30 4.82 16.03 -17.71
N PRO A 31 3.99 15.53 -16.78
CA PRO A 31 4.45 14.50 -15.86
C PRO A 31 5.04 13.37 -16.70
N ILE A 32 6.23 12.89 -16.33
CA ILE A 32 6.76 11.67 -16.91
C ILE A 32 5.83 10.56 -16.44
N VAL A 33 4.79 10.30 -17.23
CA VAL A 33 4.08 9.04 -17.19
C VAL A 33 5.15 8.03 -17.61
N LEU A 34 5.66 7.27 -16.64
CA LEU A 34 6.33 6.02 -16.91
C LEU A 34 5.32 5.19 -17.69
N SER A 35 5.36 5.30 -19.02
CA SER A 35 4.59 4.45 -19.90
C SER A 35 5.23 3.08 -19.79
N GLU A 36 4.77 2.29 -18.83
CA GLU A 36 4.85 0.85 -18.93
C GLU A 36 4.04 0.46 -20.18
N ASN A 37 4.73 0.45 -21.32
CA ASN A 37 4.29 -0.30 -22.48
C ASN A 37 4.34 -1.78 -22.11
N SER A 38 3.32 -2.27 -21.40
CA SER A 38 3.02 -3.69 -21.37
C SER A 38 1.85 -3.93 -22.32
N ASN A 39 2.19 -4.25 -23.56
CA ASN A 39 1.27 -4.81 -24.55
C ASN A 39 1.03 -6.29 -24.27
N ASN A 40 0.66 -6.65 -23.04
CA ASN A 40 0.16 -7.98 -22.73
C ASN A 40 -1.15 -7.82 -21.96
N ASN A 41 -2.18 -8.53 -22.41
CA ASN A 41 -3.38 -8.81 -21.61
C ASN A 41 -3.04 -9.77 -20.46
N ASP A 42 -1.91 -9.54 -19.76
CA ASP A 42 -1.53 -10.29 -18.57
C ASP A 42 -2.44 -9.78 -17.46
N VAL A 43 -3.49 -10.56 -17.19
CA VAL A 43 -4.37 -10.34 -16.05
C VAL A 43 -3.49 -10.34 -14.80
N LYS A 44 -3.32 -9.18 -14.16
CA LYS A 44 -2.55 -9.09 -12.92
C LYS A 44 -3.38 -9.74 -11.82
N THR A 45 -2.75 -10.56 -11.00
CA THR A 45 -3.43 -11.29 -9.92
C THR A 45 -2.77 -11.03 -8.57
N LEU A 46 -3.58 -11.00 -7.52
CA LEU A 46 -3.17 -10.99 -6.13
C LEU A 46 -3.37 -12.38 -5.55
N THR A 47 -2.29 -12.99 -5.05
CA THR A 47 -2.37 -14.27 -4.37
C THR A 47 -2.67 -14.04 -2.89
N ILE A 48 -3.88 -14.40 -2.46
CA ILE A 48 -4.33 -14.32 -1.07
C ILE A 48 -4.51 -15.72 -0.46
N TYR A 49 -4.36 -15.81 0.85
CA TYR A 49 -4.47 -17.06 1.60
C TYR A 49 -5.53 -16.91 2.69
N LEU A 50 -6.67 -17.57 2.52
CA LEU A 50 -7.78 -17.55 3.47
C LEU A 50 -7.74 -18.82 4.33
N TYR A 51 -7.76 -18.63 5.64
CA TYR A 51 -7.80 -19.74 6.60
C TYR A 51 -9.12 -20.52 6.50
N ASP A 52 -9.03 -21.82 6.26
CA ASP A 52 -10.17 -22.74 6.23
C ASP A 52 -10.17 -23.65 7.47
N LYS A 53 -11.14 -23.39 8.35
CA LYS A 53 -11.37 -24.15 9.59
C LYS A 53 -11.58 -25.66 9.35
N LYS A 54 -12.18 -26.07 8.23
CA LYS A 54 -12.49 -27.48 7.96
C LYS A 54 -11.23 -28.31 7.76
N ILE A 55 -10.25 -27.75 7.05
CA ILE A 55 -8.96 -28.39 6.78
C ILE A 55 -7.85 -27.94 7.73
N LYS A 56 -8.13 -26.94 8.59
CA LYS A 56 -7.18 -26.30 9.51
C LYS A 56 -5.94 -25.76 8.81
N ASP A 57 -6.11 -25.28 7.58
CA ASP A 57 -5.04 -24.84 6.71
C ASP A 57 -5.50 -23.66 5.83
N PHE A 58 -4.58 -23.04 5.10
CA PHE A 58 -4.84 -21.93 4.22
C PHE A 58 -5.20 -22.38 2.80
N LYS A 59 -6.28 -21.83 2.27
CA LYS A 59 -6.63 -21.96 0.86
C LYS A 59 -6.10 -20.76 0.09
N GLN A 60 -5.35 -21.05 -0.97
CA GLN A 60 -4.85 -20.05 -1.90
C GLN A 60 -5.95 -19.64 -2.88
N TYR A 61 -6.04 -18.33 -3.12
CA TYR A 61 -6.92 -17.74 -4.14
C TYR A 61 -6.13 -16.72 -4.94
N GLU A 62 -6.34 -16.71 -6.25
CA GLU A 62 -5.83 -15.67 -7.14
C GLU A 62 -6.96 -14.71 -7.46
N ILE A 63 -6.76 -13.44 -7.14
CA ILE A 63 -7.75 -12.38 -7.32
C ILE A 63 -7.26 -11.44 -8.41
N GLU A 64 -8.02 -11.33 -9.50
CA GLU A 64 -7.70 -10.38 -10.56
C GLU A 64 -7.70 -8.95 -10.02
N THR A 65 -6.71 -8.17 -10.42
CA THR A 65 -6.54 -6.77 -10.05
C THR A 65 -6.11 -5.96 -11.26
N ASP A 66 -6.63 -4.74 -11.38
CA ASP A 66 -6.18 -3.78 -12.40
C ASP A 66 -5.08 -2.85 -11.86
N LEU A 67 -4.64 -3.08 -10.61
CA LEU A 67 -3.66 -2.23 -9.94
C LEU A 67 -2.27 -2.41 -10.54
N ASN A 68 -1.63 -1.28 -10.85
CA ASN A 68 -0.26 -1.29 -11.37
C ASN A 68 0.79 -1.45 -10.29
N ILE A 69 0.53 -0.86 -9.12
CA ILE A 69 1.36 -0.96 -7.93
C ILE A 69 0.46 -1.58 -6.87
N VAL A 70 0.93 -2.66 -6.26
CA VAL A 70 0.24 -3.38 -5.21
C VAL A 70 0.95 -3.11 -3.89
N ASP A 71 0.19 -2.66 -2.89
CA ASP A 71 0.67 -2.47 -1.53
C ASP A 71 0.06 -3.47 -0.53
N GLU A 72 0.52 -3.44 0.72
CA GLU A 72 0.03 -4.32 1.77
C GLU A 72 -1.48 -4.14 2.03
N GLY A 73 -1.98 -2.92 1.85
CA GLY A 73 -3.39 -2.57 1.98
C GLY A 73 -4.27 -3.24 0.92
N ASP A 74 -3.76 -3.40 -0.29
CA ASP A 74 -4.47 -4.10 -1.37
C ASP A 74 -4.71 -5.57 -1.05
N TYR A 75 -3.71 -6.27 -0.52
CA TYR A 75 -3.85 -7.65 -0.05
C TYR A 75 -4.87 -7.76 1.09
N VAL A 76 -4.81 -6.84 2.06
CA VAL A 76 -5.78 -6.82 3.18
C VAL A 76 -7.19 -6.56 2.65
N ASN A 77 -7.37 -5.60 1.74
CA ASN A 77 -8.66 -5.32 1.12
C ASN A 77 -9.19 -6.51 0.32
N ALA A 78 -8.34 -7.22 -0.43
CA ALA A 78 -8.72 -8.43 -1.14
C ALA A 78 -9.19 -9.52 -0.17
N LEU A 79 -8.50 -9.72 0.96
CA LEU A 79 -8.91 -10.65 2.02
C LEU A 79 -10.26 -10.25 2.64
N ILE A 80 -10.48 -8.96 2.92
CA ILE A 80 -11.76 -8.45 3.44
C ILE A 80 -12.87 -8.81 2.47
N LYS A 81 -12.74 -8.44 1.19
CA LYS A 81 -13.78 -8.67 0.17
C LYS A 81 -14.11 -10.15 -0.05
N ASN A 82 -13.13 -11.03 0.13
CA ASN A 82 -13.30 -12.48 -0.03
C ASN A 82 -13.68 -13.22 1.26
N SER A 83 -13.74 -12.52 2.40
CA SER A 83 -14.19 -13.10 3.65
C SER A 83 -15.70 -13.38 3.65
N SER A 84 -16.13 -14.36 4.44
CA SER A 84 -17.55 -14.70 4.58
C SER A 84 -18.39 -13.59 5.21
N PHE A 85 -17.80 -12.81 6.13
CA PHE A 85 -18.50 -11.74 6.83
C PHE A 85 -18.73 -10.50 5.96
N TYR A 86 -17.85 -10.21 5.00
CA TYR A 86 -18.02 -9.07 4.11
C TYR A 86 -19.24 -9.20 3.20
N LYS A 87 -19.59 -10.43 2.81
CA LYS A 87 -20.83 -10.70 2.05
C LYS A 87 -22.10 -10.31 2.81
N LEU A 88 -22.03 -10.22 4.14
CA LEU A 88 -23.15 -9.82 4.98
C LEU A 88 -23.18 -8.32 5.24
N ASN A 89 -22.03 -7.64 5.16
CA ASN A 89 -21.90 -6.22 5.49
C ASN A 89 -20.60 -5.64 4.91
N ASP A 90 -20.67 -4.54 4.18
CA ASP A 90 -19.51 -3.87 3.56
C ASP A 90 -18.83 -2.83 4.47
N ASN A 91 -19.28 -2.70 5.73
CA ASN A 91 -18.70 -1.77 6.69
C ASN A 91 -17.33 -2.21 7.24
N TYR A 92 -16.84 -3.40 6.94
CA TYR A 92 -15.49 -3.83 7.32
C TYR A 92 -14.46 -3.13 6.43
N LYS A 93 -13.59 -2.32 7.02
CA LYS A 93 -12.63 -1.50 6.28
C LYS A 93 -11.22 -1.62 6.82
N PHE A 94 -10.28 -1.74 5.89
CA PHE A 94 -8.88 -1.44 6.13
C PHE A 94 -8.72 0.07 6.35
N LEU A 95 -7.87 0.46 7.30
CA LEU A 95 -7.62 1.87 7.62
C LEU A 95 -6.21 2.30 7.21
N ALA A 96 -5.19 1.52 7.59
CA ALA A 96 -3.80 1.88 7.33
C ALA A 96 -2.88 0.66 7.44
N ALA A 97 -1.77 0.72 6.71
CA ALA A 97 -0.62 -0.17 6.87
C ALA A 97 0.61 0.71 7.03
N TYR A 98 1.44 0.43 8.03
CA TYR A 98 2.68 1.15 8.24
C TYR A 98 3.70 0.26 8.96
N SER A 99 4.97 0.44 8.63
CA SER A 99 6.07 -0.32 9.22
C SER A 99 6.86 0.52 10.21
N LEU A 100 7.38 -0.15 11.24
CA LEU A 100 8.22 0.42 12.28
C LEU A 100 9.39 -0.53 12.54
N LYS A 101 10.50 0.04 12.99
CA LYS A 101 11.61 -0.76 13.56
C LYS A 101 11.46 -0.84 15.06
N MET A 102 11.25 -2.04 15.59
CA MET A 102 11.20 -2.32 17.03
C MET A 102 12.26 -3.36 17.36
N ASP A 103 13.16 -3.04 18.29
CA ASP A 103 14.24 -3.95 18.71
C ASP A 103 15.06 -4.55 17.55
N GLY A 104 15.28 -3.76 16.49
CA GLY A 104 16.01 -4.17 15.29
C GLY A 104 15.20 -5.00 14.28
N LYS A 105 13.92 -5.30 14.56
CA LYS A 105 13.00 -6.01 13.66
C LYS A 105 12.13 -5.03 12.87
N ASN A 106 11.87 -5.35 11.61
CA ASN A 106 10.88 -4.67 10.79
C ASN A 106 9.49 -5.23 11.12
N VAL A 107 8.67 -4.44 11.81
CA VAL A 107 7.31 -4.80 12.21
C VAL A 107 6.31 -4.06 11.32
N LEU A 108 5.43 -4.79 10.66
CA LEU A 108 4.30 -4.23 9.91
C LEU A 108 3.06 -4.18 10.80
N ILE A 109 2.46 -2.99 10.93
CA ILE A 109 1.19 -2.78 11.61
C ILE A 109 0.08 -2.59 10.57
N ILE A 110 -0.96 -3.40 10.67
CA ILE A 110 -2.20 -3.31 9.89
C ILE A 110 -3.31 -2.83 10.80
N LYS A 111 -3.94 -1.70 10.47
CA LYS A 111 -5.10 -1.16 11.18
C LYS A 111 -6.39 -1.44 10.44
N LEU A 112 -7.35 -1.98 11.17
CA LEU A 112 -8.71 -2.28 10.73
C LEU A 112 -9.70 -1.42 11.51
N ASN A 113 -10.85 -1.12 10.93
CA ASN A 113 -11.86 -0.33 11.63
C ASN A 113 -12.53 -1.12 12.77
N ASN A 114 -13.16 -0.40 13.70
CA ASN A 114 -13.83 -1.00 14.85
C ASN A 114 -14.96 -1.98 14.47
N TYR A 115 -15.42 -2.01 13.21
CA TYR A 115 -16.48 -2.95 12.81
C TYR A 115 -16.07 -4.42 12.97
N PHE A 116 -14.77 -4.72 12.92
CA PHE A 116 -14.23 -6.06 13.17
C PHE A 116 -14.45 -6.54 14.61
N SER A 117 -14.59 -5.64 15.59
CA SER A 117 -14.87 -6.02 16.99
C SER A 117 -16.24 -6.66 17.19
N LYS A 118 -17.15 -6.51 16.22
CA LYS A 118 -18.49 -7.13 16.23
C LYS A 118 -18.47 -8.62 15.84
N LEU A 119 -17.36 -9.10 15.26
CA LEU A 119 -17.20 -10.51 14.92
C LEU A 119 -16.90 -11.32 16.18
N ASN A 120 -17.20 -12.62 16.14
CA ASN A 120 -16.75 -13.51 17.21
C ASN A 120 -15.22 -13.68 17.19
N ASN A 121 -14.64 -14.01 18.34
CA ASN A 121 -13.18 -14.15 18.50
C ASN A 121 -12.56 -15.14 17.51
N GLU A 122 -13.25 -16.23 17.19
CA GLU A 122 -12.77 -17.21 16.21
C GLU A 122 -12.66 -16.61 14.80
N SER A 123 -13.66 -15.85 14.37
CA SER A 123 -13.68 -15.21 13.05
C SER A 123 -12.61 -14.13 12.94
N ILE A 124 -12.40 -13.35 14.02
CA ILE A 124 -11.32 -12.36 14.09
C ILE A 124 -9.97 -13.06 13.98
N LEU A 125 -9.75 -14.12 14.77
CA LEU A 125 -8.48 -14.85 14.77
C LEU A 125 -8.18 -15.48 13.39
N ASN A 126 -9.18 -16.11 12.78
CA ASN A 126 -9.03 -16.70 11.44
C ASN A 126 -8.70 -15.64 10.39
N PHE A 127 -9.34 -14.47 10.47
CA PHE A 127 -9.05 -13.36 9.57
C PHE A 127 -7.64 -12.81 9.79
N VAL A 128 -7.25 -12.56 11.04
CA VAL A 128 -5.88 -12.11 11.40
C VAL A 128 -4.83 -13.10 10.91
N ASN A 129 -5.06 -14.39 11.08
CA ASN A 129 -4.15 -15.43 10.57
C ASN A 129 -4.04 -15.38 9.03
N SER A 130 -5.16 -15.18 8.34
CA SER A 130 -5.19 -15.03 6.87
C SER A 130 -4.38 -13.82 6.40
N VAL A 131 -4.53 -12.67 7.09
CA VAL A 131 -3.76 -11.46 6.84
C VAL A 131 -2.27 -11.70 7.06
N LYS A 132 -1.89 -12.23 8.24
CA LYS A 132 -0.48 -12.48 8.57
C LYS A 132 0.17 -13.44 7.59
N TYR A 133 -0.50 -14.53 7.24
CA TYR A 133 0.04 -15.51 6.29
C TYR A 133 0.20 -14.91 4.89
N THR A 134 -0.84 -14.24 4.39
CA THR A 134 -0.80 -13.62 3.06
C THR A 134 0.32 -12.60 2.94
N LEU A 135 0.43 -11.68 3.91
CA LEU A 135 1.45 -10.66 3.87
C LEU A 135 2.86 -11.25 4.05
N LYS A 136 3.03 -12.27 4.88
CA LYS A 136 4.32 -12.95 5.04
C LYS A 136 4.74 -13.74 3.79
N GLU A 137 3.78 -14.20 2.99
CA GLU A 137 4.10 -14.84 1.70
C GLU A 137 4.51 -13.86 0.63
N ASN A 138 3.92 -12.66 0.61
CA ASN A 138 4.18 -11.64 -0.40
C ASN A 138 5.30 -10.65 -0.02
N TYR A 139 5.56 -10.43 1.27
CA TYR A 139 6.55 -9.49 1.79
C TYR A 139 7.47 -10.18 2.81
N LYS A 140 8.69 -10.51 2.37
CA LYS A 140 9.68 -11.26 3.17
C LYS A 140 10.56 -10.34 4.03
N GLU A 141 10.48 -9.03 3.83
CA GLU A 141 11.23 -8.01 4.56
C GLU A 141 10.69 -7.71 5.96
N TYR A 142 9.46 -8.15 6.25
CA TYR A 142 8.82 -7.99 7.55
C TYR A 142 9.08 -9.21 8.43
N ASP A 143 9.70 -8.97 9.58
CA ASP A 143 9.97 -10.00 10.59
C ASP A 143 8.68 -10.35 11.36
N GLU A 144 7.83 -9.35 11.59
CA GLU A 144 6.61 -9.47 12.37
C GLU A 144 5.47 -8.68 11.71
N ILE A 145 4.26 -9.22 11.80
CA ILE A 145 3.05 -8.62 11.27
C ILE A 145 2.00 -8.60 12.37
N ASN A 146 1.57 -7.40 12.75
CA ASN A 146 0.59 -7.16 13.79
C ASN A 146 -0.66 -6.52 13.19
N VAL A 147 -1.81 -7.05 13.59
CA VAL A 147 -3.12 -6.61 13.10
C VAL A 147 -3.87 -6.05 14.29
N GLU A 148 -4.22 -4.77 14.21
CA GLU A 148 -4.89 -4.01 15.25
C GLU A 148 -6.29 -3.62 14.77
N ILE A 149 -7.27 -3.82 15.65
CA ILE A 149 -8.63 -3.31 15.44
C ILE A 149 -8.72 -1.98 16.18
N ASP A 150 -9.05 -0.93 15.45
CA ASP A 150 -9.24 0.40 16.00
C ASP A 150 -10.30 0.34 17.11
N SER A 151 -9.88 0.77 18.29
CA SER A 151 -10.70 0.79 19.49
C SER A 151 -11.08 2.25 19.69
N ASN A 152 -12.34 2.56 19.35
CA ASN A 152 -12.93 3.89 19.45
C ASN A 152 -12.59 4.60 20.77
#